data_AF-A2GMM8-F1
#
_entry.id   AF-A2GMM8-F1
#
_cell.length_a   1.000
_cell.length_b   1.000
_cell.length_c   1.000
_cell.angle_alpha   90.00
_cell.angle_beta   90.00
_cell.angle_gamma   90.00
#
_symmetry.space_group_name_H-M   'P 1'
#
loop_
_entity.id
_entity.type
_entity.pdbx_description
1 polymer ?
#
loop_
_entity_poly.entity_id
_entity_poly.type
_entity_poly.pdbx_seq_one_letter_code
_entity_poly.pdbx_strand_id
1 'polypeptide(L)'
;MCTNCEEFRIFSISLDCGTHGSRHGLFSCVCNPGKTDRHQFFDTTISTNWTYEDYHTWFDSLKVNKNHVAGVVGDGLPAQVKGLCHWRPEGALFPGLQTVYIRCLNHVLNNAIVHARKQCPLLNELMNRVHQIIIIFKNHDMRARYKIRVPSIPETRWLYIYDTLFFIFDNLETINTALRSGDLPLSLSRATREQLQWTRDGIPPLFKDALMIFKLSHTEMAHQKGDIFGANNLIFLILSI
;
A
#
# COMPACT_ATOMS: atom_id res chain seq x y z
N MET A 1 -22.48 14.07 11.02
CA MET A 1 -22.72 13.23 12.21
C MET A 1 -23.05 11.84 11.71
N CYS A 2 -22.21 10.84 12.00
CA CYS A 2 -22.48 9.46 11.61
C CYS A 2 -23.49 8.86 12.60
N THR A 3 -24.76 8.82 12.21
CA THR A 3 -25.85 8.15 12.96
C THR A 3 -25.67 6.64 13.04
N ASN A 4 -24.74 6.06 12.28
CA ASN A 4 -24.60 4.61 12.12
C ASN A 4 -23.61 3.94 13.10
N CYS A 5 -22.78 4.70 13.83
CA CYS A 5 -21.82 4.09 14.76
C CYS A 5 -22.51 3.36 15.93
N GLU A 6 -23.69 3.82 16.36
CA GLU A 6 -24.47 3.18 17.41
C GLU A 6 -25.05 1.83 16.96
N GLU A 7 -25.40 1.69 15.68
CA GLU A 7 -25.88 0.43 15.11
C GLU A 7 -24.82 -0.66 15.19
N PHE A 8 -23.53 -0.32 15.18
CA PHE A 8 -22.45 -1.29 15.22
C PHE A 8 -22.21 -1.91 16.59
N ARG A 9 -22.57 -1.25 17.70
CA ARG A 9 -22.25 -1.63 19.11
C ARG A 9 -20.77 -1.77 19.44
N ILE A 10 -19.97 -2.43 18.61
CA ILE A 10 -18.51 -2.53 18.70
C ILE A 10 -18.00 -2.27 17.28
N PHE A 11 -17.00 -1.41 17.09
CA PHE A 11 -16.47 -1.10 15.77
C PHE A 11 -14.99 -0.74 15.82
N SER A 12 -14.27 -0.95 14.73
CA SER A 12 -12.93 -0.41 14.52
C SER A 12 -13.01 0.91 13.75
N ILE A 13 -12.01 1.77 13.97
CA ILE A 13 -11.81 2.98 13.17
C ILE A 13 -10.60 2.76 12.28
N SER A 14 -10.74 2.97 10.98
CA SER A 14 -9.62 2.97 10.04
C SER A 14 -9.28 4.40 9.66
N LEU A 15 -8.00 4.73 9.74
CA LEU A 15 -7.44 6.01 9.37
C LEU A 15 -6.67 5.87 8.07
N ASP A 16 -6.94 6.77 7.13
CA ASP A 16 -6.10 7.00 5.98
C ASP A 16 -5.59 8.44 6.02
N CYS A 17 -4.31 8.63 5.72
CA CYS A 17 -3.66 9.94 5.77
C CYS A 17 -3.20 10.35 4.38
N GLY A 18 -3.57 11.56 3.97
CA GLY A 18 -3.17 12.14 2.70
C GLY A 18 -2.52 13.50 2.89
N THR A 19 -1.47 13.77 2.11
CA THR A 19 -0.83 15.09 2.08
C THR A 19 -1.02 15.71 0.71
N HIS A 20 -1.47 16.97 0.67
CA HIS A 20 -1.56 17.77 -0.55
C HIS A 20 -1.06 19.20 -0.28
N GLY A 21 0.09 19.55 -0.84
CA GLY A 21 0.78 20.79 -0.52
C GLY A 21 1.15 20.85 0.97
N SER A 22 0.74 21.91 1.66
CA SER A 22 0.94 22.10 3.11
C SER A 22 -0.22 21.56 3.97
N ARG A 23 -1.19 20.87 3.36
CA ARG A 23 -2.36 20.34 4.08
C ARG A 23 -2.28 18.83 4.20
N HIS A 24 -2.65 18.35 5.38
CA HIS A 24 -2.68 16.94 5.75
C HIS A 24 -4.11 16.57 6.15
N GLY A 25 -4.75 15.73 5.34
CA GLY A 25 -6.06 15.17 5.61
C GLY A 25 -5.95 13.86 6.38
N LEU A 26 -6.73 13.74 7.45
CA LEU A 26 -7.03 12.51 8.15
C LEU A 26 -8.45 12.08 7.75
N PHE A 27 -8.54 10.99 7.02
CA PHE A 27 -9.80 10.37 6.59
C PHE A 27 -10.09 9.21 7.52
N SER A 28 -11.31 9.14 8.02
CA SER A 28 -11.69 8.14 9.01
C SER A 28 -12.91 7.36 8.55
N CYS A 29 -12.81 6.04 8.61
CA CYS A 29 -13.91 5.13 8.35
C CYS A 29 -14.15 4.25 9.57
N VAL A 30 -15.36 3.73 9.71
CA VAL A 30 -15.74 2.77 10.76
C VAL A 30 -16.22 1.48 10.15
N CYS A 31 -15.97 0.37 10.83
CA CYS A 31 -16.45 -0.95 10.41
C CYS A 31 -16.72 -1.85 11.61
N ASN A 32 -17.76 -2.68 11.51
CA ASN A 32 -17.90 -3.88 12.34
C ASN A 32 -18.00 -5.10 11.40
N PRO A 33 -16.94 -5.89 11.27
CA PRO A 33 -16.92 -7.04 10.36
C PRO A 33 -17.94 -8.12 10.74
N GLY A 34 -18.41 -8.16 11.99
CA GLY A 34 -19.48 -9.06 12.43
C GLY A 34 -20.89 -8.63 11.98
N LYS A 35 -21.04 -7.42 11.42
CA LYS A 35 -22.32 -6.88 10.95
C LYS A 35 -22.32 -6.50 9.48
N THR A 36 -21.19 -6.05 8.96
CA THR A 36 -21.05 -5.64 7.56
C THR A 36 -19.63 -5.84 7.07
N ASP A 37 -19.50 -6.14 5.78
CA ASP A 37 -18.25 -6.15 5.04
C ASP A 37 -17.83 -4.74 4.57
N ARG A 38 -18.68 -3.72 4.74
CA ARG A 38 -18.43 -2.37 4.24
C ARG A 38 -17.87 -1.45 5.31
N HIS A 39 -16.81 -0.74 4.94
CA HIS A 39 -16.35 0.40 5.71
C HIS A 39 -17.29 1.58 5.43
N GLN A 40 -17.79 2.20 6.50
CA GLN A 40 -18.58 3.42 6.40
C GLN A 40 -17.69 4.62 6.64
N PHE A 41 -17.68 5.55 5.69
CA PHE A 41 -16.98 6.80 5.85
C PHE A 41 -17.60 7.60 7.02
N PHE A 42 -16.76 8.03 7.94
CA PHE A 42 -17.18 8.60 9.21
C PHE A 42 -16.86 10.09 9.31
N ASP A 43 -15.63 10.49 8.99
CA ASP A 43 -15.19 11.89 9.10
C ASP A 43 -13.94 12.20 8.26
N THR A 44 -13.73 13.49 7.95
CA THR A 44 -12.47 14.04 7.44
C THR A 44 -12.06 15.23 8.27
N THR A 45 -10.85 15.19 8.83
CA THR A 45 -10.22 16.35 9.47
C THR A 45 -9.02 16.80 8.64
N ILE A 46 -8.90 18.10 8.38
CA ILE A 46 -7.77 18.68 7.64
C ILE A 46 -7.01 19.60 8.58
N SER A 47 -5.70 19.39 8.66
CA SER A 47 -4.78 20.24 9.42
C SER A 47 -3.55 20.57 8.59
N THR A 48 -2.81 21.61 8.99
CA THR A 48 -1.48 21.93 8.42
C THR A 48 -0.36 21.12 9.08
N ASN A 49 -0.64 20.42 10.18
CA ASN A 49 0.27 19.49 10.84
C ASN A 49 -0.51 18.45 11.66
N TRP A 50 0.10 17.31 11.94
CA TRP A 50 -0.44 16.28 12.83
C TRP A 50 0.60 15.85 13.84
N THR A 51 0.58 16.49 15.01
CA THR A 51 1.32 16.07 16.21
C THR A 51 0.59 14.94 16.94
N TYR A 52 1.21 14.35 17.94
CA TYR A 52 0.54 13.29 18.71
C TYR A 52 -0.62 13.85 19.55
N GLU A 53 -0.51 15.10 20.02
CA GLU A 53 -1.58 15.83 20.71
C GLU A 53 -2.77 16.11 19.79
N ASP A 54 -2.52 16.39 18.50
CA ASP A 54 -3.59 16.59 17.51
C ASP A 54 -4.39 15.30 17.30
N TYR A 55 -3.71 14.15 17.19
CA TYR A 55 -4.39 12.86 17.11
C TYR A 55 -5.20 12.53 18.37
N HIS A 56 -4.66 12.85 19.55
CA HIS A 56 -5.37 12.66 20.81
C HIS A 56 -6.64 13.53 20.87
N THR A 57 -6.50 14.83 20.59
CA THR A 57 -7.59 15.80 20.59
C THR A 57 -8.67 15.43 19.57
N TRP A 58 -8.25 15.02 18.38
CA TRP A 58 -9.14 14.52 17.35
C TRP A 58 -9.96 13.32 17.86
N PHE A 59 -9.32 12.30 18.45
CA PHE A 59 -10.02 11.12 18.95
C PHE A 59 -11.01 11.45 20.07
N ASP A 60 -10.62 12.33 21.01
CA ASP A 60 -11.51 12.80 22.09
C ASP A 60 -12.75 13.54 21.55
N SER A 61 -12.55 14.34 20.50
CA SER A 61 -13.60 15.14 19.89
C SER A 61 -14.66 14.30 19.16
N LEU A 62 -14.36 13.04 18.85
CA LEU A 62 -15.29 12.18 18.12
C LEU A 62 -16.58 11.99 18.92
N LYS A 63 -17.72 12.27 18.29
CA LYS A 63 -19.06 12.07 18.90
C LYS A 63 -19.50 10.61 18.80
N VAL A 64 -18.71 9.71 19.36
CA VAL A 64 -18.98 8.27 19.44
C VAL A 64 -18.77 7.77 20.87
N ASN A 65 -19.43 6.67 21.22
CA ASN A 65 -19.11 5.97 22.46
C ASN A 65 -17.75 5.27 22.30
N LYS A 66 -16.72 5.76 22.99
CA LYS A 66 -15.37 5.23 22.86
C LYS A 66 -15.21 3.84 23.48
N ASN A 67 -16.09 3.46 24.42
CA ASN A 67 -16.15 2.10 24.94
C ASN A 67 -16.63 1.08 23.89
N HIS A 68 -17.08 1.54 22.72
CA HIS A 68 -17.44 0.68 21.60
C HIS A 68 -16.30 0.56 20.57
N VAL A 69 -15.19 1.28 20.74
CA VAL A 69 -14.08 1.27 19.79
C VAL A 69 -13.15 0.09 20.08
N ALA A 70 -13.08 -0.86 19.15
CA ALA A 70 -12.22 -2.05 19.24
C ALA A 70 -10.76 -1.79 18.93
N GLY A 71 -10.51 -0.77 18.13
CA GLY A 71 -9.17 -0.36 17.80
C GLY A 71 -9.18 0.69 16.73
N VAL A 72 -8.03 1.33 16.58
CA VAL A 72 -7.76 2.30 15.54
C VAL A 72 -6.68 1.74 14.65
N VAL A 73 -6.99 1.53 13.38
CA VAL A 73 -6.06 1.05 12.36
C VAL A 73 -5.50 2.26 11.62
N GLY A 74 -4.19 2.47 11.63
CA GLY A 74 -3.54 3.57 10.92
C GLY A 74 -2.20 3.17 10.33
N ASP A 75 -1.57 4.04 9.54
CA ASP A 75 -0.31 3.76 8.84
C ASP A 75 0.88 3.45 9.78
N GLY A 76 0.80 3.84 11.04
CA GLY A 76 1.85 3.60 12.04
C GLY A 76 2.85 4.75 12.16
N LEU A 77 2.50 5.96 11.69
CA LEU A 77 3.31 7.15 11.94
C LEU A 77 3.58 7.31 13.44
N PRO A 78 4.81 7.70 13.85
CA PRO A 78 5.15 7.86 15.27
C PRO A 78 4.16 8.75 16.05
N ALA A 79 3.68 9.83 15.42
CA ALA A 79 2.66 10.72 16.01
C ALA A 79 1.30 10.03 16.20
N GLN A 80 0.87 9.21 15.24
CA GLN A 80 -0.37 8.41 15.38
C GLN A 80 -0.26 7.40 16.50
N VAL A 81 0.83 6.62 16.49
CA VAL A 81 1.07 5.61 17.51
C VAL A 81 1.08 6.29 18.87
N LYS A 82 1.89 7.33 19.08
CA LYS A 82 1.98 8.03 20.36
C LYS A 82 0.66 8.68 20.78
N GLY A 83 -0.10 9.26 19.84
CA GLY A 83 -1.33 9.98 20.14
C GLY A 83 -2.51 9.06 20.47
N LEU A 84 -2.53 7.84 19.91
CA LEU A 84 -3.68 6.95 19.95
C LEU A 84 -3.43 5.66 20.74
N CYS A 85 -2.18 5.22 20.93
CA CYS A 85 -1.87 3.98 21.67
C CYS A 85 -2.09 4.11 23.18
N HIS A 86 -2.09 5.35 23.69
CA HIS A 86 -2.26 5.66 25.11
C HIS A 86 -3.68 6.05 25.48
N TRP A 87 -4.64 5.99 24.54
CA TRP A 87 -6.02 6.30 24.84
C TRP A 87 -6.63 5.18 25.71
N ARG A 88 -6.41 5.31 27.02
CA ARG A 88 -6.96 4.49 28.10
C ARG A 88 -7.46 5.41 29.22
N PRO A 89 -8.70 5.21 29.69
CA PRO A 89 -9.07 5.65 31.02
C PRO A 89 -8.43 4.76 32.10
N GLU A 90 -8.34 3.42 31.92
CA GLU A 90 -7.77 2.49 32.91
C GLU A 90 -7.48 1.09 32.29
N GLY A 91 -6.50 0.37 32.84
CA GLY A 91 -6.44 -1.11 33.01
C GLY A 91 -6.72 -2.07 31.85
N ALA A 92 -5.75 -2.94 31.55
CA ALA A 92 -5.75 -3.98 30.51
C ALA A 92 -7.00 -4.87 30.48
N LEU A 93 -7.42 -5.17 29.24
CA LEU A 93 -8.41 -6.19 28.87
C LEU A 93 -9.83 -5.84 29.33
N PHE A 94 -10.82 -6.34 28.62
CA PHE A 94 -12.20 -6.27 29.09
C PHE A 94 -12.35 -6.73 30.56
N PRO A 95 -13.32 -6.14 31.30
CA PRO A 95 -14.66 -5.93 30.76
C PRO A 95 -14.95 -4.49 30.32
N GLY A 96 -14.69 -4.15 29.04
CA GLY A 96 -15.26 -2.99 28.35
C GLY A 96 -14.95 -2.84 26.85
N LEU A 97 -13.67 -2.71 26.49
CA LEU A 97 -13.03 -2.59 25.15
C LEU A 97 -11.88 -1.62 25.35
N GLN A 98 -10.64 -2.08 25.13
CA GLN A 98 -9.51 -1.17 25.07
C GLN A 98 -9.30 -0.75 23.62
N THR A 99 -9.14 0.54 23.38
CA THR A 99 -8.69 1.03 22.08
C THR A 99 -7.25 0.60 21.87
N VAL A 100 -7.03 -0.39 21.00
CA VAL A 100 -5.69 -0.78 20.54
C VAL A 100 -5.38 -0.03 19.25
N TYR A 101 -4.22 0.61 19.18
CA TYR A 101 -3.70 1.10 17.92
C TYR A 101 -3.08 -0.07 17.14
N ILE A 102 -3.60 -0.34 15.95
CA ILE A 102 -3.18 -1.43 15.06
C ILE A 102 -2.49 -0.80 13.86
N ARG A 103 -1.26 -1.24 13.58
CA ARG A 103 -0.56 -0.79 12.37
C ARG A 103 -1.20 -1.41 11.14
N CYS A 104 -1.40 -0.58 10.12
CA CYS A 104 -1.95 -0.97 8.84
C CYS A 104 -1.03 -1.99 8.19
N LEU A 105 -1.57 -3.17 7.92
CA LEU A 105 -0.83 -4.26 7.30
C LEU A 105 -0.22 -3.85 5.96
N ASN A 106 -0.95 -3.06 5.14
CA ASN A 106 -0.43 -2.57 3.87
C ASN A 106 0.84 -1.74 4.06
N HIS A 107 0.90 -0.92 5.11
CA HIS A 107 2.08 -0.12 5.40
C HIS A 107 3.23 -0.99 5.92
N VAL A 108 2.93 -1.97 6.77
CA VAL A 108 3.93 -2.94 7.28
C VAL A 108 4.56 -3.73 6.13
N LEU A 109 3.74 -4.27 5.22
CA LEU A 109 4.21 -4.99 4.04
C LEU A 109 5.05 -4.10 3.12
N ASN A 110 4.61 -2.86 2.90
CA ASN A 110 5.39 -1.90 2.12
C ASN A 110 6.77 -1.65 2.74
N ASN A 111 6.84 -1.43 4.05
CA ASN A 111 8.11 -1.24 4.74
C ASN A 111 9.01 -2.46 4.70
N ALA A 112 8.44 -3.68 4.77
CA ALA A 112 9.20 -4.91 4.61
C ALA A 112 9.84 -5.01 3.22
N ILE A 113 9.08 -4.71 2.15
CA ILE A 113 9.62 -4.66 0.78
C ILE A 113 10.71 -3.58 0.64
N VAL A 114 10.47 -2.39 1.18
CA VAL A 114 11.46 -1.30 1.17
C VAL A 114 12.74 -1.71 1.91
N HIS A 115 12.62 -2.42 3.03
CA HIS A 115 13.76 -2.94 3.77
C HIS A 115 14.51 -4.00 2.96
N ALA A 116 13.81 -5.03 2.45
CA ALA A 116 14.40 -6.09 1.64
C ALA A 116 15.13 -5.53 0.40
N ARG A 117 14.55 -4.52 -0.25
CA ARG A 117 15.19 -3.79 -1.35
C ARG A 117 16.54 -3.18 -0.95
N LYS A 118 16.66 -2.62 0.26
CA LYS A 118 17.91 -2.05 0.75
C LYS A 118 18.97 -3.11 1.05
N GLN A 119 18.55 -4.31 1.45
CA GLN A 119 19.45 -5.41 1.81
C GLN A 119 19.82 -6.31 0.62
N CYS A 120 18.97 -6.38 -0.42
CA CYS A 120 19.16 -7.27 -1.56
C CYS A 120 19.43 -6.48 -2.85
N PRO A 121 20.68 -6.41 -3.34
CA PRO A 121 21.04 -5.70 -4.57
C PRO A 121 20.29 -6.18 -5.81
N LEU A 122 20.05 -7.50 -5.93
CA LEU A 122 19.32 -8.09 -7.04
C LEU A 122 17.84 -7.65 -7.06
N LEU A 123 17.19 -7.61 -5.89
CA LEU A 123 15.83 -7.11 -5.77
C LEU A 123 15.77 -5.60 -6.09
N ASN A 124 16.74 -4.83 -5.61
CA ASN A 124 16.83 -3.40 -5.95
C ASN A 124 16.98 -3.17 -7.45
N GLU A 125 17.86 -3.93 -8.10
CA GLU A 125 18.07 -3.87 -9.54
C GLU A 125 16.79 -4.23 -10.31
N LEU A 126 16.13 -5.34 -9.95
CA LEU A 126 14.85 -5.73 -10.53
C LEU A 126 13.80 -4.62 -10.40
N MET A 127 13.61 -4.06 -9.20
CA MET A 127 12.63 -2.99 -8.98
C MET A 127 12.95 -1.74 -9.81
N ASN A 128 14.23 -1.38 -9.94
CA ASN A 128 14.65 -0.27 -10.79
C ASN A 128 14.34 -0.54 -12.27
N ARG A 129 14.60 -1.76 -12.75
CA ARG A 129 14.30 -2.18 -14.12
C ARG A 129 12.78 -2.17 -14.40
N VAL A 130 11.98 -2.65 -13.44
CA VAL A 130 10.51 -2.58 -13.50
C VAL A 130 10.03 -1.14 -13.62
N HIS A 131 10.55 -0.24 -12.77
CA HIS A 131 10.19 1.18 -12.81
C HIS A 131 10.61 1.86 -14.13
N GLN A 132 11.78 1.52 -14.69
CA GLN A 132 12.22 2.01 -15.99
C GLN A 132 11.25 1.64 -17.13
N ILE A 133 10.79 0.38 -17.18
CA ILE A 133 9.77 -0.04 -18.16
C ILE A 133 8.52 0.83 -18.02
N ILE A 134 8.06 1.05 -16.78
CA ILE A 134 6.88 1.87 -16.52
C ILE A 134 7.04 3.29 -17.02
N ILE A 135 8.19 3.94 -16.80
CA ILE A 135 8.46 5.28 -17.32
C ILE A 135 8.37 5.31 -18.85
N ILE A 136 8.97 4.32 -19.53
CA ILE A 136 8.94 4.21 -20.99
C ILE A 136 7.49 4.15 -21.48
N PHE A 137 6.68 3.23 -20.94
CA PHE A 137 5.31 3.04 -21.41
C PHE A 137 4.30 4.04 -20.84
N LYS A 138 4.64 4.84 -19.82
CA LYS A 138 3.85 6.01 -19.40
C LYS A 138 4.04 7.19 -20.35
N ASN A 139 5.10 7.21 -21.16
CA ASN A 139 5.30 8.24 -22.17
C ASN A 139 4.11 8.30 -23.15
N HIS A 140 3.70 9.51 -23.52
CA HIS A 140 2.55 9.73 -24.40
C HIS A 140 2.71 9.04 -25.76
N ASP A 141 3.88 9.14 -26.38
CA ASP A 141 4.15 8.60 -27.72
C ASP A 141 4.13 7.07 -27.70
N MET A 142 4.67 6.47 -26.64
CA MET A 142 4.65 5.03 -26.44
C MET A 142 3.23 4.50 -26.23
N ARG A 143 2.42 5.21 -25.42
CA ARG A 143 1.00 4.86 -25.23
C ARG A 143 0.21 4.95 -26.52
N ALA A 144 0.41 6.02 -27.30
CA ALA A 144 -0.27 6.22 -28.56
C ALA A 144 0.11 5.15 -29.59
N ARG A 145 1.41 4.81 -29.67
CA ARG A 145 1.95 3.85 -30.65
C ARG A 145 1.55 2.41 -30.34
N TYR A 146 1.78 1.97 -29.11
CA TYR A 146 1.59 0.57 -28.71
C TYR A 146 0.19 0.29 -28.14
N LYS A 147 -0.63 1.33 -27.92
CA LYS A 147 -1.99 1.23 -27.37
C LYS A 147 -2.05 0.53 -26.00
N ILE A 148 -0.95 0.55 -25.26
CA ILE A 148 -0.84 -0.05 -23.93
C ILE A 148 -1.27 0.96 -22.87
N ARG A 149 -2.11 0.52 -21.92
CA ARG A 149 -2.50 1.31 -20.75
C ARG A 149 -1.70 0.87 -19.53
N VAL A 150 -0.74 1.71 -19.14
CA VAL A 150 0.01 1.50 -17.90
C VAL A 150 -0.89 1.77 -16.69
N PRO A 151 -0.94 0.89 -15.69
CA PRO A 151 -1.72 1.12 -14.48
C PRO A 151 -1.20 2.35 -13.71
N SER A 152 -2.15 3.15 -13.20
CA SER A 152 -1.84 4.34 -12.39
C SER A 152 -1.78 3.99 -10.91
N ILE A 153 -0.72 3.28 -10.49
CA ILE A 153 -0.57 2.82 -9.12
C ILE A 153 0.46 3.69 -8.39
N PRO A 154 0.17 4.17 -7.18
CA PRO A 154 1.14 4.90 -6.37
C PRO A 154 2.35 4.02 -6.05
N GLU A 155 3.54 4.52 -6.37
CA GLU A 155 4.82 3.81 -6.15
C GLU A 155 5.09 3.48 -4.67
N THR A 156 4.44 4.20 -3.77
CA THR A 156 4.55 4.04 -2.31
C THR A 156 3.69 2.91 -1.74
N ARG A 157 2.95 2.18 -2.59
CA ARG A 157 2.15 1.02 -2.18
C ARG A 157 2.87 -0.26 -2.55
N TRP A 158 2.86 -1.23 -1.65
CA TRP A 158 3.42 -2.57 -1.91
C TRP A 158 2.83 -3.24 -3.16
N LEU A 159 1.57 -2.92 -3.49
CA LEU A 159 0.89 -3.38 -4.71
C LEU A 159 1.55 -2.88 -6.00
N TYR A 160 2.31 -1.78 -5.95
CA TYR A 160 2.97 -1.21 -7.13
C TYR A 160 3.82 -2.23 -7.86
N ILE A 161 4.68 -2.97 -7.15
CA ILE A 161 5.57 -3.95 -7.80
C ILE A 161 4.77 -5.11 -8.36
N TYR A 162 3.78 -5.62 -7.62
CA TYR A 162 2.98 -6.76 -8.03
C TYR A 162 2.16 -6.45 -9.29
N ASP A 163 1.35 -5.40 -9.25
CA ASP A 163 0.48 -5.02 -10.36
C ASP A 163 1.28 -4.58 -11.58
N THR A 164 2.45 -3.95 -11.37
CA THR A 164 3.34 -3.59 -12.47
C THR A 164 3.93 -4.81 -13.13
N LEU A 165 4.38 -5.81 -12.36
CA LEU A 165 4.86 -7.07 -12.93
C LEU A 165 3.73 -7.75 -13.71
N PHE A 166 2.52 -7.81 -13.15
CA PHE A 166 1.36 -8.38 -13.85
C PHE A 166 1.09 -7.67 -15.18
N PHE A 167 1.07 -6.33 -15.18
CA PHE A 167 0.97 -5.52 -16.39
C PHE A 167 2.07 -5.84 -17.43
N ILE A 168 3.32 -5.98 -17.00
CA ILE A 168 4.44 -6.31 -17.89
C ILE A 168 4.20 -7.68 -18.55
N PHE A 169 3.69 -8.66 -17.80
CA PHE A 169 3.43 -9.99 -18.32
C PHE A 169 2.21 -10.04 -19.25
N ASP A 170 1.13 -9.35 -18.92
CA ASP A 170 -0.06 -9.25 -19.78
C ASP A 170 0.25 -8.60 -21.13
N ASN A 171 1.28 -7.75 -21.19
CA ASN A 171 1.70 -7.03 -22.40
C ASN A 171 3.08 -7.46 -22.90
N LEU A 172 3.57 -8.63 -22.49
CA LEU A 172 4.97 -9.05 -22.66
C LEU A 172 5.43 -9.00 -24.12
N GLU A 173 4.60 -9.48 -25.04
CA GLU A 173 4.92 -9.51 -26.48
C GLU A 173 5.05 -8.09 -27.06
N THR A 174 4.10 -7.20 -26.74
CA THR A 174 4.11 -5.82 -27.21
C THR A 174 5.27 -5.04 -26.59
N ILE A 175 5.53 -5.25 -25.30
CA ILE A 175 6.67 -4.64 -24.60
C ILE A 175 7.99 -5.11 -25.23
N ASN A 176 8.17 -6.41 -25.43
CA ASN A 176 9.38 -6.94 -26.05
C ASN A 176 9.57 -6.43 -27.48
N THR A 177 8.51 -6.35 -28.28
CA THR A 177 8.55 -5.78 -29.62
C THR A 177 9.10 -4.35 -29.59
N ALA A 178 8.56 -3.51 -28.70
CA ALA A 178 8.99 -2.12 -28.57
C ALA A 178 10.43 -1.96 -28.07
N LEU A 179 10.85 -2.79 -27.12
CA LEU A 179 12.19 -2.73 -26.54
C LEU A 179 13.25 -3.22 -27.53
N ARG A 180 12.95 -4.26 -28.31
CA ARG A 180 13.85 -4.85 -29.32
C ARG A 180 13.99 -3.99 -30.57
N SER A 181 12.92 -3.31 -31.00
CA SER A 181 12.97 -2.40 -32.14
C SER A 181 13.78 -1.13 -31.84
N GLY A 182 14.10 -0.86 -30.56
CA GLY A 182 14.76 0.36 -30.13
C GLY A 182 13.86 1.59 -30.23
N ASP A 183 12.53 1.38 -30.31
CA ASP A 183 11.51 2.43 -30.35
C ASP A 183 11.32 3.09 -28.99
N LEU A 184 12.40 3.65 -28.46
CA LEU A 184 12.41 4.35 -27.19
C LEU A 184 11.96 5.81 -27.37
N PRO A 185 11.27 6.40 -26.38
CA PRO A 185 10.86 7.80 -26.45
C PRO A 185 12.04 8.73 -26.77
N LEU A 186 11.82 9.68 -27.68
CA LEU A 186 12.82 10.69 -28.03
C LEU A 186 13.20 11.57 -26.84
N SER A 187 12.28 11.74 -25.89
CA SER A 187 12.49 12.52 -24.66
C SER A 187 13.45 11.86 -23.66
N LEU A 188 13.86 10.60 -23.86
CA LEU A 188 14.79 9.94 -22.94
C LEU A 188 16.21 10.47 -23.13
N SER A 189 16.85 10.86 -22.02
CA SER A 189 18.25 11.28 -22.01
C SER A 189 19.18 10.17 -22.51
N ARG A 190 20.36 10.55 -23.01
CA ARG A 190 21.40 9.59 -23.43
C ARG A 190 21.79 8.64 -22.29
N ALA A 191 21.99 9.16 -21.08
CA ALA A 191 22.32 8.35 -19.91
C ALA A 191 21.23 7.31 -19.61
N THR A 192 19.95 7.70 -19.73
CA THR A 192 18.83 6.78 -19.55
C THR A 192 18.80 5.71 -20.65
N ARG A 193 19.11 6.06 -21.90
CA ARG A 193 19.21 5.08 -23.00
C ARG A 193 20.34 4.09 -22.79
N GLU A 194 21.48 4.52 -22.26
CA GLU A 194 22.60 3.64 -21.92
C GLU A 194 22.24 2.67 -20.78
N GLN A 195 21.50 3.14 -19.77
CA GLN A 195 20.98 2.29 -18.69
C GLN A 195 19.94 1.26 -19.16
N LEU A 196 19.35 1.45 -20.35
CA LEU A 196 18.35 0.54 -20.93
C LEU A 196 18.95 -0.52 -21.87
N GLN A 197 20.28 -0.63 -21.95
CA GLN A 197 20.89 -1.65 -22.83
C GLN A 197 20.46 -3.09 -22.49
N TRP A 198 20.10 -3.36 -21.24
CA TRP A 198 19.59 -4.66 -20.80
C TRP A 198 18.26 -5.05 -21.45
N THR A 199 17.52 -4.11 -22.07
CA THR A 199 16.24 -4.38 -22.71
C THR A 199 16.38 -4.84 -24.17
N ARG A 200 17.59 -4.88 -24.72
CA ARG A 200 17.85 -5.24 -26.14
C ARG A 200 17.33 -6.62 -26.51
N ASP A 201 17.39 -7.56 -25.57
CA ASP A 201 16.91 -8.93 -25.77
C ASP A 201 15.45 -9.12 -25.29
N GLY A 202 14.81 -8.04 -24.84
CA GLY A 202 13.50 -8.03 -24.18
C GLY A 202 13.59 -8.20 -22.67
N ILE A 203 12.45 -8.47 -22.03
CA ILE A 203 12.31 -8.66 -20.59
C ILE A 203 13.01 -9.96 -20.16
N PRO A 204 13.97 -9.90 -19.20
CA PRO A 204 14.68 -11.07 -18.71
C PRO A 204 13.78 -12.08 -17.96
N PRO A 205 14.12 -13.39 -17.95
CA PRO A 205 13.39 -14.41 -17.20
C PRO A 205 13.21 -14.12 -15.71
N LEU A 206 14.16 -13.41 -15.08
CA LEU A 206 14.09 -13.00 -13.66
C LEU A 206 12.80 -12.27 -13.28
N PHE A 207 12.17 -11.55 -14.21
CA PHE A 207 10.88 -10.90 -13.97
C PHE A 207 9.77 -11.92 -13.67
N LYS A 208 9.85 -13.09 -14.31
CA LYS A 208 8.85 -14.16 -14.16
C LYS A 208 9.03 -14.83 -12.81
N ASP A 209 10.27 -15.07 -12.40
CA ASP A 209 10.60 -15.60 -11.09
C ASP A 209 10.11 -14.65 -9.99
N ALA A 210 10.30 -13.34 -10.17
CA ALA A 210 9.77 -12.33 -9.27
C ALA A 210 8.24 -12.33 -9.22
N LEU A 211 7.55 -12.38 -10.37
CA LEU A 211 6.10 -12.49 -10.39
C LEU A 211 5.62 -13.75 -9.66
N MET A 212 6.31 -14.88 -9.82
CA MET A 212 5.95 -16.14 -9.13
C MET A 212 6.07 -16.00 -7.61
N ILE A 213 7.11 -15.34 -7.11
CA ILE A 213 7.28 -15.04 -5.68
C ILE A 213 6.11 -14.19 -5.15
N PHE A 214 5.74 -13.13 -5.87
CA PHE A 214 4.61 -12.27 -5.46
C PHE A 214 3.23 -12.91 -5.73
N LYS A 215 3.12 -13.83 -6.68
CA LYS A 215 1.88 -14.56 -6.98
C LYS A 215 1.61 -15.66 -5.96
N LEU A 216 2.61 -16.44 -5.55
CA LEU A 216 2.47 -17.47 -4.51
C LEU A 216 1.94 -16.85 -3.20
N SER A 217 2.53 -15.72 -2.81
CA SER A 217 2.07 -14.93 -1.68
C SER A 217 0.63 -14.40 -1.84
N HIS A 218 0.24 -13.96 -3.04
CA HIS A 218 -1.13 -13.48 -3.27
C HIS A 218 -2.19 -14.61 -3.33
N THR A 219 -1.82 -15.79 -3.86
CA THR A 219 -2.73 -16.94 -4.00
C THR A 219 -2.94 -17.63 -2.65
N GLU A 220 -1.91 -17.71 -1.81
CA GLU A 220 -2.03 -18.15 -0.40
C GLU A 220 -2.90 -17.20 0.43
N MET A 221 -2.79 -15.88 0.21
CA MET A 221 -3.70 -14.89 0.82
C MET A 221 -5.16 -15.05 0.36
N ALA A 222 -5.40 -15.45 -0.90
CA ALA A 222 -6.75 -15.59 -1.45
C ALA A 222 -7.44 -16.91 -1.06
N HIS A 223 -6.68 -18.00 -0.88
CA HIS A 223 -7.22 -19.29 -0.42
C HIS A 223 -7.53 -19.33 1.09
N GLN A 224 -7.00 -18.40 1.89
CA GLN A 224 -7.30 -18.26 3.32
C GLN A 224 -8.42 -17.25 3.61
N LYS A 225 -9.44 -17.15 2.74
CA LYS A 225 -10.68 -16.39 3.02
C LYS A 225 -11.48 -16.91 4.23
N GLY A 226 -10.99 -17.93 4.95
CA GLY A 226 -11.59 -18.48 6.16
C GLY A 226 -10.80 -18.30 7.46
N ASP A 227 -9.51 -17.92 7.42
CA ASP A 227 -8.69 -17.82 8.63
C ASP A 227 -7.75 -16.61 8.58
N ILE A 228 -7.66 -15.91 9.72
CA ILE A 228 -7.09 -14.57 9.96
C ILE A 228 -5.55 -14.47 9.72
N PHE A 229 -4.92 -15.46 9.11
CA PHE A 229 -3.46 -15.65 9.11
C PHE A 229 -2.72 -15.43 7.76
N GLY A 230 -3.42 -15.10 6.67
CA GLY A 230 -2.84 -15.10 5.31
C GLY A 230 -1.76 -14.06 5.01
N ALA A 231 -1.60 -13.03 5.84
CA ALA A 231 -0.57 -12.02 5.66
C ALA A 231 0.84 -12.47 6.10
N ASN A 232 0.94 -13.56 6.87
CA ASN A 232 2.19 -13.98 7.49
C ASN A 232 3.17 -14.64 6.51
N ASN A 233 2.70 -15.29 5.44
CA ASN A 233 3.59 -16.03 4.52
C ASN A 233 4.43 -15.11 3.63
N LEU A 234 3.87 -13.98 3.16
CA LEU A 234 4.65 -12.98 2.43
C LEU A 234 5.72 -12.32 3.33
N ILE A 235 5.36 -12.09 4.60
CA ILE A 235 6.29 -11.54 5.60
C ILE A 235 7.41 -12.55 5.90
N PHE A 236 7.10 -13.83 6.10
CA PHE A 236 8.12 -14.85 6.34
C PHE A 236 9.06 -15.02 5.14
N LEU A 237 8.55 -15.01 3.90
CA LEU A 237 9.40 -15.12 2.71
C LEU A 237 10.28 -13.88 2.50
N ILE A 238 9.76 -12.67 2.74
CA ILE A 238 10.54 -11.42 2.64
C ILE A 238 11.54 -11.27 3.80
N LEU A 239 11.23 -11.75 5.01
CA LEU A 239 12.13 -11.71 6.17
C LEU A 239 13.17 -12.84 6.18
N SER A 240 13.04 -13.84 5.32
CA SER A 240 14.01 -14.95 5.18
C SER A 240 15.05 -14.73 4.07
N ILE A 241 14.98 -13.58 3.38
CA ILE A 241 15.95 -13.12 2.36
C ILE A 241 16.73 -11.94 2.94
#